data_AF-A0A7G7L8I0-F1
#
_entry.id   AF-A0A7G7L8I0-F1
#
_cell.length_a   1.000
_cell.length_b   1.000
_cell.length_c   1.000
_cell.angle_alpha   90.00
_cell.angle_beta   90.00
_cell.angle_gamma   90.00
#
_symmetry.space_group_name_H-M   'P 1'
#
loop_
_entity.id
_entity.type
_entity.pdbx_description
1 polymer ?
#
loop_
_entity_poly.entity_id
_entity_poly.type
_entity_poly.pdbx_seq_one_letter_code
_entity_poly.pdbx_strand_id
1 'polypeptide(L)'
;MSATLQVSTDRPGAYPTLAEALLDAGAGATVVLAAGTYDEALDLVGADVTITAADGVEAADVVVGGSSYDPTLRVRGGSLTVRGITLVGREAHVVDAAEATLTLTDVTVQAGYGAGVRAVDRCTITVTGCTVTGAQQGLVVEDSTGTVSGTTIAESADDAVVVRLGADPVLRDCTIRGAGSRGVYVYQSARPTLEGCEVSATGDQGIAVAQGGAPVLIRVSVTDTRGVGIDFGAGTSGRVEGCRTEATAAPGVRIDDAADVEVTEAPKAAAVGVGASSAAKGDPERVEELLAELDQMVGLESVKDEVRSIIDEIQVNEWRRSAGLAVGGSSHHLVFAGAPGTGKTTVGRIYGQLLAALGVLPGGPLKEVSRRDLVGQYIGHTAEKTAAVFDEAVGGVVFLDEAYTLSRQAGGGGNDFGQEAIDMIVKLMEDRRDALAVIAAGYTAEMVQFLDANPGLASRFVKTVEFENYGPDELTLIISRMITGGDYLLDGDAEPLLLQHFSTVERGADFGNAREARKLFEKLRKVQSQRLRQLGERPTLAQLQTITGDDVRAAVAA
;
A
#
# COMPACT_ATOMS: atom_id res chain seq x y z
N MET A 1 20.10 22.18 35.07
CA MET A 1 18.94 21.33 34.72
C MET A 1 18.26 22.02 33.57
N SER A 2 18.09 21.37 32.41
CA SER A 2 17.27 21.95 31.35
C SER A 2 15.84 22.10 31.86
N ALA A 3 15.23 23.25 31.61
CA ALA A 3 13.84 23.46 31.98
C ALA A 3 12.95 22.63 31.06
N THR A 4 11.94 21.97 31.64
CA THR A 4 10.88 21.31 30.87
C THR A 4 9.64 22.18 30.89
N LEU A 5 9.19 22.64 29.74
CA LEU A 5 7.98 23.45 29.58
C LEU A 5 6.88 22.58 28.96
N GLN A 6 5.69 22.57 29.58
CA GLN A 6 4.56 21.77 29.10
C GLN A 6 3.63 22.68 28.30
N VAL A 7 3.23 22.25 27.11
CA VAL A 7 2.31 22.97 26.23
C VAL A 7 1.06 22.13 26.03
N SER A 8 -0.10 22.76 26.21
CA SER A 8 -1.41 22.12 26.05
C SER A 8 -2.48 23.20 25.94
N THR A 9 -3.44 22.99 25.05
CA THR A 9 -4.54 23.94 24.79
C THR A 9 -5.65 23.89 25.83
N ASP A 10 -5.70 22.82 26.65
CA ASP A 10 -6.80 22.51 27.56
C ASP A 10 -6.37 22.30 29.03
N ARG A 11 -5.07 22.12 29.31
CA ARG A 11 -4.55 21.82 30.65
C ARG A 11 -4.20 23.09 31.44
N PRO A 12 -4.84 23.33 32.60
CA PRO A 12 -4.47 24.45 33.48
C PRO A 12 -3.02 24.35 33.96
N GLY A 13 -2.27 25.44 33.83
CA GLY A 13 -0.87 25.55 34.27
C GLY A 13 0.17 25.10 33.23
N ALA A 14 -0.26 24.61 32.06
CA ALA A 14 0.59 24.49 30.88
C ALA A 14 0.60 25.80 30.09
N TYR A 15 1.59 25.97 29.22
CA TYR A 15 1.59 27.04 28.22
C TYR A 15 0.49 26.77 27.19
N PRO A 16 -0.34 27.78 26.85
CA PRO A 16 -1.44 27.60 25.91
C PRO A 16 -0.97 27.51 24.45
N THR A 17 0.22 28.04 24.14
CA THR A 17 0.80 28.10 22.80
C THR A 17 2.26 27.67 22.81
N LEU A 18 2.73 27.19 21.66
CA LEU A 18 4.11 26.74 21.50
C LEU A 18 5.06 27.95 21.47
N ALA A 19 4.64 29.05 20.82
CA ALA A 19 5.38 30.30 20.78
C ALA A 19 5.62 30.90 22.17
N GLU A 20 4.63 30.89 23.08
CA GLU A 20 4.81 31.40 24.45
C GLU A 20 5.82 30.55 25.23
N ALA A 21 5.73 29.22 25.13
CA ALA A 21 6.70 28.34 25.80
C ALA A 21 8.13 28.55 25.28
N LEU A 22 8.28 28.81 23.98
CA LEU A 22 9.58 29.06 23.35
C LEU A 22 10.16 30.44 23.72
N LEU A 23 9.34 31.45 24.00
CA LEU A 23 9.81 32.74 24.52
C LEU A 23 10.44 32.62 25.92
N ASP A 24 9.89 31.73 26.76
CA ASP A 24 10.39 31.47 28.10
C ASP A 24 11.46 30.36 28.14
N ALA A 25 11.69 29.68 27.02
CA ALA A 25 12.66 28.60 26.91
C ALA A 25 14.10 29.13 27.00
N GLY A 26 14.80 28.77 28.07
CA GLY A 26 16.25 28.94 28.16
C GLY A 26 17.00 27.97 27.24
N ALA A 27 18.30 28.23 27.03
CA ALA A 27 19.16 27.32 26.27
C ALA A 27 19.16 25.89 26.84
N GLY A 28 18.99 24.92 25.95
CA GLY A 28 18.85 23.49 26.24
C GLY A 28 17.48 23.06 26.77
N ALA A 29 16.47 23.94 26.81
CA ALA A 29 15.15 23.60 27.33
C ALA A 29 14.41 22.57 26.46
N THR A 30 13.53 21.80 27.10
CA THR A 30 12.65 20.83 26.43
C THR A 30 11.20 21.28 26.53
N VAL A 31 10.58 21.54 25.39
CA VAL A 31 9.16 21.87 25.26
C VAL A 31 8.40 20.59 24.90
N VAL A 32 7.48 20.18 25.77
CA VAL A 32 6.72 18.94 25.65
C VAL A 32 5.28 19.28 25.28
N LEU A 33 4.82 18.73 24.16
CA LEU A 33 3.50 18.98 23.58
C LEU A 33 2.53 17.87 23.96
N ALA A 34 1.37 18.24 24.53
CA ALA A 34 0.24 17.33 24.64
C ALA A 34 -0.42 17.12 23.27
N ALA A 35 -1.24 16.06 23.16
CA ALA A 35 -2.09 15.84 21.99
C ALA A 35 -2.94 17.09 21.69
N GLY A 36 -3.00 17.50 20.44
CA GLY A 36 -3.68 18.70 20.01
C GLY A 36 -3.16 19.27 18.70
N THR A 37 -3.81 20.33 18.25
CA THR A 37 -3.40 21.11 17.07
C THR A 37 -2.95 22.50 17.49
N TYR A 38 -1.76 22.88 17.05
CA TYR A 38 -1.09 24.14 17.34
C TYR A 38 -0.85 24.87 16.01
N ASP A 39 -1.69 25.86 15.69
CA ASP A 39 -1.64 26.60 14.41
C ASP A 39 -0.81 27.87 14.55
N GLU A 40 0.51 27.71 14.52
CA GLU A 40 1.51 28.75 14.79
C GLU A 40 2.74 28.55 13.89
N ALA A 41 3.21 29.62 13.24
CA ALA A 41 4.49 29.63 12.56
C ALA A 41 5.60 30.00 13.56
N LEU A 42 6.63 29.16 13.66
CA LEU A 42 7.71 29.30 14.63
C LEU A 42 8.97 29.85 13.96
N ASP A 43 9.51 30.96 14.48
CA ASP A 43 10.78 31.54 14.03
C ASP A 43 11.79 31.53 15.17
N LEU A 44 12.76 30.62 15.09
CA LEU A 44 13.76 30.37 16.11
C LEU A 44 15.12 30.93 15.68
N VAL A 45 15.57 31.98 16.35
CA VAL A 45 16.86 32.63 16.05
C VAL A 45 17.85 32.40 17.19
N GLY A 46 18.91 31.63 16.92
CA GLY A 46 19.96 31.33 17.90
C GLY A 46 19.49 30.49 19.09
N ALA A 47 18.34 29.83 18.98
CA ALA A 47 17.76 29.02 20.04
C ALA A 47 18.48 27.66 20.17
N ASP A 48 18.57 27.14 21.39
CA ASP A 48 18.98 25.76 21.66
C ASP A 48 17.84 25.07 22.41
N VAL A 49 16.98 24.34 21.71
CA VAL A 49 15.74 23.79 22.28
C VAL A 49 15.38 22.43 21.69
N THR A 50 14.66 21.65 22.49
CA THR A 50 14.01 20.40 22.04
C THR A 50 12.50 20.56 22.09
N ILE A 51 11.81 20.19 21.01
CA ILE A 51 10.35 20.11 20.93
C ILE A 51 9.99 18.62 20.77
N THR A 52 9.12 18.10 21.62
CA THR A 52 8.76 16.67 21.59
C THR A 52 7.30 16.47 21.97
N ALA A 53 6.66 15.44 21.42
CA ALA A 53 5.41 14.95 21.99
C ALA A 53 5.61 14.44 23.43
N ALA A 54 4.53 14.50 24.22
CA ALA A 54 4.47 13.90 25.54
C ALA A 54 4.51 12.36 25.47
N ASP A 55 5.00 11.73 26.53
CA ASP A 55 5.08 10.26 26.62
C ASP A 55 3.70 9.61 26.40
N GLY A 56 3.65 8.61 25.51
CA GLY A 56 2.44 7.89 25.16
C GLY A 56 1.49 8.62 24.21
N VAL A 57 1.92 9.74 23.63
CA VAL A 57 1.19 10.43 22.56
C VAL A 57 1.85 10.10 21.22
N GLU A 58 1.04 9.67 20.26
CA GLU A 58 1.51 9.35 18.90
C GLU A 58 1.78 10.64 18.10
N ALA A 59 2.71 10.57 17.14
CA ALA A 59 3.09 11.74 16.35
C ALA A 59 1.93 12.34 15.54
N ALA A 60 0.94 11.52 15.15
CA ALA A 60 -0.25 11.95 14.45
C ALA A 60 -1.19 12.80 15.32
N ASP A 61 -1.11 12.67 16.65
CA ASP A 61 -1.98 13.37 17.60
C ASP A 61 -1.43 14.74 18.00
N VAL A 62 -0.18 15.07 17.64
CA VAL A 62 0.45 16.37 17.89
C VAL A 62 0.74 17.06 16.56
N VAL A 63 -0.18 17.93 16.15
CA VAL A 63 -0.11 18.61 14.86
C VAL A 63 0.32 20.07 15.06
N VAL A 64 1.46 20.45 14.51
CA VAL A 64 1.91 21.85 14.45
C VAL A 64 1.76 22.34 13.02
N GLY A 65 0.86 23.29 12.81
CA GLY A 65 0.52 23.87 11.50
C GLY A 65 1.05 25.29 11.37
N GLY A 66 1.52 25.64 10.17
CA GLY A 66 1.96 27.00 9.84
C GLY A 66 0.93 27.81 9.06
N SER A 67 1.22 29.10 8.91
CA SER A 67 0.47 29.98 8.00
C SER A 67 0.70 29.63 6.53
N SER A 68 -0.02 30.27 5.61
CA SER A 68 0.20 30.05 4.18
C SER A 68 1.59 30.49 3.71
N TYR A 69 2.13 31.58 4.28
CA TYR A 69 3.24 32.32 3.67
C TYR A 69 4.58 32.20 4.42
N ASP A 70 4.55 31.70 5.66
CA ASP A 70 5.75 31.48 6.45
C ASP A 70 5.95 29.99 6.70
N PRO A 71 7.20 29.53 6.82
CA PRO A 71 7.46 28.18 7.24
C PRO A 71 6.82 27.86 8.58
N THR A 72 6.32 26.64 8.72
CA THR A 72 5.81 26.13 10.00
C THR A 72 6.90 26.20 11.05
N LEU A 73 8.13 25.87 10.66
CA LEU A 73 9.30 25.93 11.52
C LEU A 73 10.48 26.55 10.75
N ARG A 74 10.84 27.77 11.13
CA ARG A 74 12.06 28.45 10.66
C ARG A 74 13.11 28.44 11.78
N VAL A 75 14.33 28.04 11.44
CA VAL A 75 15.47 28.01 12.36
C VAL A 75 16.64 28.76 11.75
N ARG A 76 17.18 29.74 12.46
CA ARG A 76 18.33 30.55 12.04
C ARG A 76 19.36 30.57 13.16
N GLY A 77 20.47 29.86 13.01
CA GLY A 77 21.43 29.70 14.11
C GLY A 77 20.96 28.75 15.21
N GLY A 78 21.88 28.33 16.08
CA GLY A 78 21.58 27.49 17.25
C GLY A 78 21.33 26.02 16.91
N SER A 79 20.61 25.32 17.79
CA SER A 79 20.27 23.91 17.68
C SER A 79 18.79 23.65 17.97
N LEU A 80 18.13 22.91 17.09
CA LEU A 80 16.77 22.47 17.29
C LEU A 80 16.70 20.94 17.17
N THR A 81 16.07 20.32 18.16
CA THR A 81 15.65 18.92 18.08
C THR A 81 14.13 18.84 18.08
N VAL A 82 13.55 18.10 17.13
CA VAL A 82 12.11 17.85 17.04
C VAL A 82 11.86 16.35 17.03
N ARG A 83 10.92 15.86 17.86
CA ARG A 83 10.64 14.42 17.99
C ARG A 83 9.16 14.09 18.06
N GLY A 84 8.74 13.09 17.29
CA GLY A 84 7.43 12.45 17.47
C GLY A 84 6.25 13.40 17.29
N ILE A 85 6.30 14.30 16.30
CA ILE A 85 5.19 15.23 16.01
C ILE A 85 4.92 15.30 14.51
N THR A 86 3.75 15.81 14.14
CA THR A 86 3.40 16.13 12.76
C THR A 86 3.53 17.63 12.50
N LEU A 87 4.34 17.99 11.51
CA LEU A 87 4.49 19.35 11.01
C LEU A 87 3.71 19.50 9.70
N VAL A 88 2.81 20.46 9.64
CA VAL A 88 1.97 20.73 8.46
C VAL A 88 2.29 22.10 7.91
N GLY A 89 2.67 22.16 6.63
CA GLY A 89 2.84 23.40 5.89
C GLY A 89 1.83 23.55 4.77
N ARG A 90 1.72 24.78 4.25
CA ARG A 90 0.81 25.14 3.17
C ARG A 90 1.61 25.60 1.94
N GLU A 91 1.76 26.89 1.70
CA GLU A 91 2.46 27.37 0.49
C GLU A 91 3.99 27.50 0.71
N ALA A 92 4.42 27.84 1.91
CA ALA A 92 5.84 27.93 2.29
C ALA A 92 6.48 26.56 2.60
N HIS A 93 7.80 26.57 2.82
CA HIS A 93 8.54 25.39 3.31
C HIS A 93 7.99 24.92 4.66
N VAL A 94 7.95 23.62 4.97
CA VAL A 94 7.48 23.21 6.31
C VAL A 94 8.57 23.46 7.34
N VAL A 95 9.78 22.98 7.07
CA VAL A 95 10.98 23.22 7.88
C VAL A 95 12.01 23.96 7.05
N ASP A 96 12.41 25.16 7.48
CA ASP A 96 13.44 26.00 6.85
C ASP A 96 14.56 26.29 7.86
N ALA A 97 15.68 25.58 7.75
CA ALA A 97 16.84 25.74 8.63
C ALA A 97 18.00 26.42 7.88
N ALA A 98 18.62 27.41 8.53
CA ALA A 98 19.85 28.03 8.06
C ALA A 98 20.84 28.30 9.19
N GLU A 99 22.13 28.12 8.93
CA GLU A 99 23.22 28.31 9.91
C GLU A 99 23.00 27.57 11.24
N ALA A 100 22.26 26.45 11.23
CA ALA A 100 21.78 25.77 12.44
C ALA A 100 22.12 24.26 12.47
N THR A 101 22.04 23.67 13.66
CA THR A 101 21.99 22.21 13.83
C THR A 101 20.54 21.76 13.97
N LEU A 102 20.03 21.00 13.01
CA LEU A 102 18.65 20.51 13.00
C LEU A 102 18.62 19.00 13.19
N THR A 103 17.90 18.54 14.20
CA THR A 103 17.63 17.10 14.41
C THR A 103 16.13 16.84 14.33
N LEU A 104 15.71 15.96 13.43
CA LEU A 104 14.33 15.48 13.31
C LEU A 104 14.33 13.96 13.55
N THR A 105 13.47 13.49 14.46
CA THR A 105 13.33 12.05 14.76
C THR A 105 11.88 11.66 14.84
N ASP A 106 11.45 10.69 14.03
CA ASP A 106 10.06 10.21 13.99
C ASP A 106 9.05 11.35 13.79
N VAL A 107 9.42 12.30 12.93
CA VAL A 107 8.60 13.46 12.56
C VAL A 107 7.91 13.19 11.22
N THR A 108 6.61 13.48 11.16
CA THR A 108 5.85 13.49 9.91
C THR A 108 5.76 14.92 9.39
N VAL A 109 6.20 15.15 8.16
CA VAL A 109 6.18 16.44 7.48
C VAL A 109 5.19 16.37 6.33
N GLN A 110 4.08 17.10 6.45
CA GLN A 110 3.05 17.23 5.42
C GLN A 110 3.15 18.62 4.80
N ALA A 111 3.72 18.70 3.60
CA ALA A 111 3.82 19.93 2.85
C ALA A 111 2.62 20.13 1.92
N GLY A 112 2.46 21.34 1.39
CA GLY A 112 1.48 21.65 0.35
C GLY A 112 2.13 22.08 -0.97
N TYR A 113 2.93 23.14 -0.92
CA TYR A 113 3.67 23.64 -2.07
C TYR A 113 5.16 23.76 -1.78
N GLY A 114 5.58 24.42 -0.71
CA GLY A 114 7.01 24.57 -0.43
C GLY A 114 7.73 23.23 -0.16
N ALA A 115 9.06 23.30 -0.09
CA ALA A 115 9.86 22.14 0.31
C ALA A 115 9.45 21.59 1.70
N GLY A 116 9.48 20.27 1.87
CA GLY A 116 9.20 19.64 3.15
C GLY A 116 10.24 20.01 4.20
N VAL A 117 11.50 19.65 3.93
CA VAL A 117 12.64 20.05 4.75
C VAL A 117 13.67 20.74 3.88
N ARG A 118 14.05 21.96 4.26
CA ARG A 118 15.10 22.75 3.60
C ARG A 118 16.19 23.11 4.59
N ALA A 119 17.43 22.78 4.24
CA ALA A 119 18.64 23.09 5.00
C ALA A 119 19.60 23.89 4.13
N VAL A 120 19.94 25.10 4.55
CA VAL A 120 20.76 26.05 3.80
C VAL A 120 21.83 26.69 4.67
N ASP A 121 22.77 27.43 4.05
CA ASP A 121 23.76 28.27 4.72
C ASP A 121 24.50 27.54 5.86
N ARG A 122 25.24 26.47 5.55
CA ARG A 122 26.07 25.72 6.52
C ARG A 122 25.29 25.08 7.66
N CYS A 123 24.12 24.54 7.37
CA CYS A 123 23.39 23.69 8.32
C CYS A 123 24.06 22.33 8.50
N THR A 124 23.89 21.77 9.70
CA THR A 124 24.13 20.34 9.97
C THR A 124 22.80 19.67 10.30
N ILE A 125 22.38 18.69 9.49
CA ILE A 125 21.10 18.01 9.67
C ILE A 125 21.26 16.56 10.16
N THR A 126 20.36 16.11 11.01
CA THR A 126 20.17 14.69 11.37
C THR A 126 18.69 14.38 11.27
N VAL A 127 18.29 13.59 10.28
CA VAL A 127 16.89 13.24 10.02
C VAL A 127 16.75 11.73 10.07
N THR A 128 15.96 11.21 11.00
CA THR A 128 15.86 9.76 11.27
C THR A 128 14.42 9.33 11.45
N GLY A 129 13.99 8.27 10.76
CA GLY A 129 12.64 7.72 10.91
C GLY A 129 11.52 8.66 10.47
N CYS A 130 11.84 9.73 9.73
CA CYS A 130 10.87 10.73 9.32
C CYS A 130 10.09 10.31 8.07
N THR A 131 8.92 10.92 7.87
CA THR A 131 8.17 10.84 6.62
C THR A 131 7.93 12.25 6.08
N VAL A 132 8.22 12.49 4.81
CA VAL A 132 7.95 13.77 4.12
C VAL A 132 7.05 13.51 2.92
N THR A 133 5.90 14.18 2.86
CA THR A 133 4.87 13.97 1.83
C THR A 133 4.28 15.30 1.35
N GLY A 134 3.83 15.33 0.09
CA GLY A 134 3.04 16.44 -0.48
C GLY A 134 3.83 17.70 -0.81
N ALA A 135 5.17 17.64 -0.77
CA ALA A 135 6.03 18.79 -1.02
C ALA A 135 6.22 19.06 -2.53
N GLN A 136 6.59 20.27 -2.93
CA GLN A 136 7.17 20.45 -4.26
C GLN A 136 8.54 19.76 -4.34
N GLN A 137 9.41 20.01 -3.35
CA GLN A 137 10.61 19.20 -3.12
C GLN A 137 10.60 18.61 -1.71
N GLY A 138 10.74 17.31 -1.58
CA GLY A 138 10.72 16.66 -0.26
C GLY A 138 11.85 17.13 0.66
N LEU A 139 13.09 16.98 0.19
CA LEU A 139 14.29 17.40 0.92
C LEU A 139 15.18 18.28 0.04
N VAL A 140 15.59 19.44 0.55
CA VAL A 140 16.51 20.35 -0.12
C VAL A 140 17.71 20.63 0.80
N VAL A 141 18.92 20.32 0.33
CA VAL A 141 20.18 20.56 1.05
C VAL A 141 21.09 21.44 0.20
N GLU A 142 21.46 22.61 0.72
CA GLU A 142 22.25 23.63 0.04
C GLU A 142 23.39 24.09 0.94
N ASP A 143 24.64 24.05 0.48
CA ASP A 143 25.82 24.47 1.27
C ASP A 143 25.80 23.89 2.70
N SER A 144 25.34 22.65 2.87
CA SER A 144 25.02 22.04 4.16
C SER A 144 25.38 20.56 4.17
N THR A 145 25.55 19.99 5.36
CA THR A 145 25.96 18.60 5.57
C THR A 145 25.04 17.89 6.56
N GLY A 146 25.23 16.59 6.75
CA GLY A 146 24.49 15.81 7.75
C GLY A 146 24.11 14.41 7.32
N THR A 147 23.22 13.79 8.08
CA THR A 147 22.74 12.42 7.84
C THR A 147 21.22 12.37 7.74
N VAL A 148 20.72 11.60 6.78
CA VAL A 148 19.31 11.25 6.65
C VAL A 148 19.22 9.73 6.61
N SER A 149 18.47 9.11 7.51
CA SER A 149 18.48 7.65 7.69
C SER A 149 17.09 7.08 7.91
N GLY A 150 16.72 6.01 7.20
CA GLY A 150 15.43 5.34 7.40
C GLY A 150 14.24 6.28 7.22
N THR A 151 14.38 7.26 6.33
CA THR A 151 13.38 8.31 6.11
C THR A 151 12.70 8.08 4.77
N THR A 152 11.38 8.27 4.74
CA THR A 152 10.57 8.19 3.52
C THR A 152 10.32 9.59 2.98
N ILE A 153 10.61 9.81 1.71
CA ILE A 153 10.29 11.03 0.97
C ILE A 153 9.38 10.62 -0.19
N ALA A 154 8.13 11.04 -0.13
CA ALA A 154 7.09 10.58 -1.03
C ALA A 154 6.31 11.74 -1.67
N GLU A 155 5.71 11.47 -2.83
CA GLU A 155 4.67 12.31 -3.43
C GLU A 155 5.12 13.77 -3.63
N SER A 156 6.33 13.94 -4.18
CA SER A 156 6.87 15.26 -4.49
C SER A 156 6.37 15.72 -5.86
N ALA A 157 5.85 16.95 -5.95
CA ALA A 157 5.33 17.48 -7.22
C ALA A 157 6.43 17.74 -8.27
N ASP A 158 7.67 17.98 -7.83
CA ASP A 158 8.85 18.22 -8.66
C ASP A 158 9.95 17.18 -8.32
N ASP A 159 11.18 17.62 -8.02
CA ASP A 159 12.26 16.73 -7.60
C ASP A 159 12.12 16.34 -6.11
N ALA A 160 12.21 15.05 -5.78
CA ALA A 160 12.00 14.61 -4.40
C ALA A 160 13.15 14.97 -3.45
N VAL A 161 14.41 14.78 -3.88
CA VAL A 161 15.60 15.22 -3.15
C VAL A 161 16.47 16.10 -4.02
N VAL A 162 16.83 17.28 -3.51
CA VAL A 162 17.72 18.21 -4.18
C VAL A 162 18.95 18.46 -3.32
N VAL A 163 20.14 18.19 -3.86
CA VAL A 163 21.41 18.48 -3.21
C VAL A 163 22.21 19.40 -4.11
N ARG A 164 22.55 20.60 -3.60
CA ARG A 164 23.19 21.65 -4.40
C ARG A 164 24.16 22.53 -3.62
N LEU A 165 24.82 23.43 -4.34
CA LEU A 165 25.73 24.44 -3.78
C LEU A 165 26.81 23.82 -2.88
N GLY A 166 27.46 22.76 -3.34
CA GLY A 166 28.54 22.11 -2.59
C GLY A 166 28.12 21.24 -1.40
N ALA A 167 26.81 21.08 -1.14
CA ALA A 167 26.31 20.24 -0.06
C ALA A 167 26.74 18.76 -0.19
N ASP A 168 26.98 18.10 0.95
CA ASP A 168 27.52 16.74 1.04
C ASP A 168 26.80 15.84 2.08
N PRO A 169 25.46 15.78 2.11
CA PRO A 169 24.74 14.93 3.05
C PRO A 169 24.93 13.43 2.75
N VAL A 170 24.79 12.61 3.80
CA VAL A 170 24.77 11.14 3.70
C VAL A 170 23.34 10.64 3.90
N LEU A 171 22.77 10.04 2.85
CA LEU A 171 21.46 9.39 2.88
C LEU A 171 21.66 7.89 3.01
N ARG A 172 21.00 7.25 3.99
CA ARG A 172 21.12 5.81 4.28
C ARG A 172 19.76 5.16 4.41
N ASP A 173 19.55 4.07 3.69
CA ASP A 173 18.33 3.26 3.82
C ASP A 173 17.05 4.11 3.69
N CYS A 174 17.10 5.13 2.82
CA CYS A 174 15.99 6.05 2.55
C CYS A 174 15.14 5.54 1.39
N THR A 175 13.83 5.75 1.48
CA THR A 175 12.88 5.46 0.39
C THR A 175 12.43 6.77 -0.24
N ILE A 176 12.69 6.95 -1.52
CA ILE A 176 12.37 8.16 -2.29
C ILE A 176 11.42 7.73 -3.42
N ARG A 177 10.14 8.09 -3.33
CA ARG A 177 9.13 7.58 -4.27
C ARG A 177 8.14 8.62 -4.77
N GLY A 178 7.67 8.47 -6.01
CA GLY A 178 6.58 9.29 -6.53
C GLY A 178 7.00 10.75 -6.74
N ALA A 179 8.13 10.98 -7.41
CA ALA A 179 8.58 12.32 -7.79
C ALA A 179 7.98 12.72 -9.15
N GLY A 180 7.40 13.92 -9.23
CA GLY A 180 6.84 14.45 -10.49
C GLY A 180 7.89 14.72 -11.56
N SER A 181 9.13 14.98 -11.13
CA SER A 181 10.33 15.13 -11.96
C SER A 181 11.36 14.07 -11.57
N ARG A 182 12.47 14.42 -10.92
CA ARG A 182 13.57 13.50 -10.60
C ARG A 182 13.48 12.98 -9.18
N GLY A 183 13.94 11.75 -8.95
CA GLY A 183 14.03 11.22 -7.58
C GLY A 183 15.09 11.98 -6.77
N VAL A 184 16.31 12.04 -7.28
CA VAL A 184 17.43 12.76 -6.66
C VAL A 184 18.11 13.63 -7.71
N TYR A 185 18.25 14.92 -7.42
CA TYR A 185 18.98 15.84 -8.28
C TYR A 185 20.21 16.41 -7.56
N VAL A 186 21.39 16.03 -8.07
CA VAL A 186 22.69 16.45 -7.56
C VAL A 186 23.32 17.42 -8.53
N TYR A 187 23.48 18.68 -8.13
CA TYR A 187 24.06 19.69 -9.03
C TYR A 187 24.82 20.79 -8.30
N GLN A 188 25.44 21.71 -9.04
CA GLN A 188 26.23 22.82 -8.48
C GLN A 188 27.30 22.32 -7.48
N SER A 189 28.15 21.41 -7.95
CA SER A 189 29.28 20.86 -7.18
C SER A 189 28.93 20.10 -5.89
N ALA A 190 27.67 19.70 -5.70
CA ALA A 190 27.24 18.87 -4.57
C ALA A 190 27.86 17.47 -4.59
N ARG A 191 28.07 16.89 -3.39
CA ARG A 191 28.80 15.63 -3.18
C ARG A 191 28.11 14.68 -2.18
N PRO A 192 26.81 14.38 -2.34
CA PRO A 192 26.13 13.52 -1.38
C PRO A 192 26.61 12.07 -1.48
N THR A 193 26.47 11.33 -0.39
CA THR A 193 26.59 9.86 -0.39
C THR A 193 25.22 9.23 -0.20
N LEU A 194 24.83 8.33 -1.10
CA LEU A 194 23.61 7.53 -0.97
C LEU A 194 24.01 6.07 -0.77
N GLU A 195 23.59 5.48 0.35
CA GLU A 195 23.89 4.09 0.69
C GLU A 195 22.59 3.33 0.96
N GLY A 196 22.33 2.25 0.21
CA GLY A 196 21.14 1.42 0.43
C GLY A 196 19.81 2.14 0.20
N CYS A 197 19.81 3.28 -0.51
CA CYS A 197 18.60 4.02 -0.82
C CYS A 197 17.82 3.37 -1.96
N GLU A 198 16.50 3.52 -1.91
CA GLU A 198 15.58 3.13 -2.98
C GLU A 198 14.96 4.38 -3.60
N VAL A 199 15.04 4.48 -4.93
CA VAL A 199 14.45 5.57 -5.71
C VAL A 199 13.47 4.97 -6.71
N SER A 200 12.19 5.34 -6.65
CA SER A 200 11.18 4.75 -7.53
C SER A 200 10.08 5.71 -7.98
N ALA A 201 9.37 5.31 -9.04
CA ALA A 201 8.21 6.02 -9.58
C ALA A 201 8.50 7.51 -9.87
N THR A 202 9.53 7.79 -10.68
CA THR A 202 9.95 9.16 -11.02
C THR A 202 9.45 9.59 -12.39
N GLY A 203 9.06 10.86 -12.50
CA GLY A 203 8.52 11.44 -13.73
C GLY A 203 9.56 11.74 -14.81
N ASP A 204 10.85 11.78 -14.45
CA ASP A 204 12.01 11.80 -15.36
C ASP A 204 13.11 10.85 -14.85
N GLN A 205 14.35 11.31 -14.62
CA GLN A 205 15.42 10.44 -14.14
C GLN A 205 15.24 10.02 -12.68
N GLY A 206 15.69 8.82 -12.34
CA GLY A 206 15.75 8.40 -10.93
C GLY A 206 16.75 9.26 -10.15
N ILE A 207 18.00 9.27 -10.60
CA ILE A 207 19.08 10.08 -10.05
C ILE A 207 19.72 10.84 -11.20
N ALA A 208 19.69 12.17 -11.15
CA ALA A 208 20.35 13.03 -12.13
C ALA A 208 21.51 13.78 -11.48
N VAL A 209 22.65 13.79 -12.16
CA VAL A 209 23.87 14.49 -11.76
C VAL A 209 24.24 15.50 -12.83
N ALA A 210 24.42 16.76 -12.44
CA ALA A 210 24.74 17.85 -13.36
C ALA A 210 25.70 18.87 -12.73
N GLN A 211 26.20 19.81 -13.55
CA GLN A 211 26.91 21.02 -13.10
C GLN A 211 28.00 20.74 -12.02
N GLY A 212 28.90 19.80 -12.31
CA GLY A 212 30.01 19.45 -11.42
C GLY A 212 29.64 18.60 -10.21
N GLY A 213 28.41 18.07 -10.13
CA GLY A 213 28.01 17.13 -9.09
C GLY A 213 28.93 15.90 -9.03
N ALA A 214 29.16 15.40 -7.82
CA ALA A 214 30.06 14.30 -7.53
C ALA A 214 29.53 13.34 -6.44
N PRO A 215 28.38 12.66 -6.66
CA PRO A 215 27.82 11.77 -5.67
C PRO A 215 28.59 10.44 -5.55
N VAL A 216 28.46 9.80 -4.39
CA VAL A 216 28.85 8.42 -4.15
C VAL A 216 27.59 7.59 -3.96
N LEU A 217 27.32 6.67 -4.87
CA LEU A 217 26.15 5.79 -4.85
C LEU A 217 26.60 4.36 -4.53
N ILE A 218 26.12 3.81 -3.42
CA ILE A 218 26.49 2.48 -2.94
C ILE A 218 25.23 1.67 -2.70
N ARG A 219 25.06 0.55 -3.42
CA ARG A 219 23.91 -0.35 -3.30
C ARG A 219 22.57 0.39 -3.43
N VAL A 220 22.52 1.38 -4.32
CA VAL A 220 21.30 2.16 -4.58
C VAL A 220 20.45 1.42 -5.61
N SER A 221 19.16 1.26 -5.33
CA SER A 221 18.20 0.69 -6.28
C SER A 221 17.37 1.81 -6.89
N VAL A 222 17.30 1.85 -8.22
CA VAL A 222 16.47 2.79 -8.97
C VAL A 222 15.49 2.02 -9.84
N THR A 223 14.19 2.19 -9.61
CA THR A 223 13.14 1.48 -10.36
C THR A 223 12.07 2.40 -10.91
N ASP A 224 11.34 1.94 -11.93
CA ASP A 224 10.11 2.59 -12.40
C ASP A 224 10.26 4.08 -12.72
N THR A 225 11.27 4.43 -13.52
CA THR A 225 11.55 5.81 -13.91
C THR A 225 11.10 6.03 -15.35
N ARG A 226 10.46 7.18 -15.64
CA ARG A 226 10.15 7.52 -17.04
C ARG A 226 11.40 7.82 -17.87
N GLY A 227 12.44 8.36 -17.22
CA GLY A 227 13.74 8.65 -17.79
C GLY A 227 14.79 7.59 -17.46
N VAL A 228 16.07 7.95 -17.63
CA VAL A 228 17.21 7.13 -17.26
C VAL A 228 17.23 6.90 -15.74
N GLY A 229 17.63 5.70 -15.30
CA GLY A 229 17.73 5.38 -13.88
C GLY A 229 18.75 6.28 -13.17
N ILE A 230 20.02 6.14 -13.53
CA ILE A 230 21.11 6.96 -12.99
C ILE A 230 21.79 7.69 -14.14
N ASP A 231 21.76 9.02 -14.11
CA ASP A 231 22.23 9.86 -15.21
C ASP A 231 23.31 10.84 -14.78
N PHE A 232 24.52 10.67 -15.31
CA PHE A 232 25.64 11.59 -15.15
C PHE A 232 25.81 12.45 -16.40
N GLY A 233 25.53 13.75 -16.29
CA GLY A 233 25.73 14.73 -17.35
C GLY A 233 27.19 15.16 -17.52
N ALA A 234 27.46 15.91 -18.61
CA ALA A 234 28.80 16.38 -18.93
C ALA A 234 29.48 17.17 -17.79
N GLY A 235 30.77 16.91 -17.56
CA GLY A 235 31.58 17.61 -16.55
C GLY A 235 31.24 17.23 -15.11
N THR A 236 30.56 16.10 -14.89
CA THR A 236 30.30 15.53 -13.55
C THR A 236 31.36 14.50 -13.20
N SER A 237 31.38 14.10 -11.93
CA SER A 237 32.21 12.98 -11.47
C SER A 237 31.42 12.12 -10.48
N GLY A 238 32.01 11.05 -9.96
CA GLY A 238 31.39 10.30 -8.86
C GLY A 238 31.76 8.83 -8.84
N ARG A 239 31.08 8.08 -7.98
CA ARG A 239 31.25 6.63 -7.86
C ARG A 239 29.90 5.93 -7.82
N VAL A 240 29.78 4.84 -8.57
CA VAL A 240 28.61 3.97 -8.60
C VAL A 240 29.06 2.55 -8.27
N GLU A 241 28.65 2.04 -7.11
CA GLU A 241 29.08 0.74 -6.58
C GLU A 241 27.88 -0.13 -6.26
N GLY A 242 27.73 -1.24 -6.99
CA GLY A 242 26.67 -2.21 -6.72
C GLY A 242 25.24 -1.67 -6.85
N CYS A 243 25.04 -0.60 -7.61
CA CYS A 243 23.72 -0.03 -7.87
C CYS A 243 22.94 -0.86 -8.91
N ARG A 244 21.62 -0.86 -8.80
CA ARG A 244 20.71 -1.59 -9.69
C ARG A 244 19.71 -0.62 -10.30
N THR A 245 19.43 -0.81 -11.60
CA THR A 245 18.42 -0.05 -12.34
C THR A 245 17.46 -1.02 -13.01
N GLU A 246 16.16 -0.91 -12.75
CA GLU A 246 15.12 -1.78 -13.30
C GLU A 246 13.93 -0.95 -13.79
N ALA A 247 13.27 -1.34 -14.88
CA ALA A 247 12.12 -0.61 -15.42
C ALA A 247 12.38 0.90 -15.64
N THR A 248 13.61 1.23 -16.07
CA THR A 248 14.05 2.59 -16.43
C THR A 248 14.24 2.71 -17.93
N ALA A 249 14.31 3.93 -18.47
CA ALA A 249 14.76 4.12 -19.85
C ALA A 249 16.18 3.54 -20.05
N ALA A 250 16.45 3.05 -21.25
CA ALA A 250 17.76 2.52 -21.60
C ALA A 250 18.70 3.63 -22.09
N PRO A 251 19.98 3.64 -21.68
CA PRO A 251 20.60 2.74 -20.71
C PRO A 251 20.18 3.05 -19.28
N GLY A 252 20.14 2.05 -18.39
CA GLY A 252 19.75 2.25 -17.00
C GLY A 252 20.70 3.15 -16.22
N VAL A 253 22.00 3.04 -16.51
CA VAL A 253 23.02 4.01 -16.08
C VAL A 253 23.60 4.69 -17.33
N ARG A 254 23.40 6.01 -17.45
CA ARG A 254 24.00 6.83 -18.50
C ARG A 254 25.12 7.66 -17.91
N ILE A 255 26.29 7.59 -18.55
CA ILE A 255 27.45 8.41 -18.21
C ILE A 255 27.84 9.14 -19.49
N ASP A 256 27.84 10.46 -19.42
CA ASP A 256 28.29 11.33 -20.51
C ASP A 256 29.81 11.19 -20.73
N ASP A 257 30.28 11.29 -21.98
CA ASP A 257 31.70 11.13 -22.32
C ASP A 257 32.62 12.14 -21.61
N ALA A 258 32.09 13.28 -21.20
CA ALA A 258 32.82 14.31 -20.45
C ALA A 258 32.69 14.15 -18.92
N ALA A 259 32.14 13.05 -18.42
CA ALA A 259 32.04 12.74 -16.99
C ALA A 259 33.13 11.76 -16.54
N ASP A 260 33.61 11.94 -15.30
CA ASP A 260 34.65 11.10 -14.67
C ASP A 260 34.04 10.26 -13.54
N VAL A 261 33.46 9.11 -13.90
CA VAL A 261 32.67 8.27 -12.99
C VAL A 261 33.26 6.88 -12.88
N GLU A 262 33.59 6.47 -11.65
CA GLU A 262 34.01 5.11 -11.36
C GLU A 262 32.79 4.20 -11.18
N VAL A 263 32.63 3.20 -12.05
CA VAL A 263 31.55 2.21 -11.95
C VAL A 263 32.13 0.85 -11.56
N THR A 264 31.70 0.34 -10.41
CA THR A 264 31.97 -1.03 -9.96
C THR A 264 30.67 -1.81 -9.94
N GLU A 265 30.51 -2.74 -10.89
CA GLU A 265 29.36 -3.64 -10.92
C GLU A 265 29.38 -4.56 -9.69
N ALA A 266 28.20 -4.86 -9.15
CA ALA A 266 28.07 -5.95 -8.18
C ALA A 266 28.59 -7.27 -8.82
N PRO A 267 29.24 -8.17 -8.05
CA PRO A 267 29.68 -9.44 -8.60
C PRO A 267 28.51 -10.18 -9.27
N LYS A 268 28.69 -10.57 -10.54
CA LYS A 268 27.76 -11.41 -11.30
C LYS A 268 27.65 -12.80 -10.65
N ALA A 269 26.85 -12.91 -9.60
CA ALA A 269 26.15 -14.14 -9.31
C ALA A 269 25.06 -14.33 -10.38
N ALA A 270 24.93 -15.56 -10.87
CA ALA A 270 24.22 -15.98 -12.07
C ALA A 270 22.95 -15.19 -12.41
N ALA A 271 22.88 -14.76 -13.67
CA ALA A 271 21.67 -14.30 -14.32
C ALA A 271 20.60 -15.40 -14.28
N VAL A 272 19.67 -15.32 -13.34
CA VAL A 272 18.33 -15.90 -13.41
C VAL A 272 17.37 -14.92 -12.71
N GLY A 273 16.59 -14.22 -13.54
CA GLY A 273 15.37 -13.48 -13.19
C GLY A 273 15.28 -12.84 -11.81
N VAL A 274 15.84 -11.64 -11.65
CA VAL A 274 15.35 -10.67 -10.65
C VAL A 274 14.44 -9.72 -11.41
N GLY A 275 13.23 -10.21 -11.71
CA GLY A 275 12.04 -9.41 -11.49
C GLY A 275 11.63 -9.78 -10.08
N ALA A 276 11.81 -8.85 -9.17
CA ALA A 276 11.34 -8.92 -7.80
C ALA A 276 11.30 -7.47 -7.37
N SER A 277 10.11 -6.89 -7.49
CA SER A 277 9.52 -5.99 -6.49
C SER A 277 10.44 -5.84 -5.27
N SER A 278 10.92 -4.63 -4.96
CA SER A 278 11.34 -4.39 -3.57
C SER A 278 10.08 -4.61 -2.77
N ALA A 279 10.01 -5.80 -2.19
CA ALA A 279 8.99 -6.12 -1.25
C ALA A 279 9.03 -5.04 -0.21
N ALA A 280 7.93 -4.28 -0.11
CA ALA A 280 7.59 -3.54 1.08
C ALA A 280 8.05 -4.44 2.24
N LYS A 281 8.97 -3.97 3.10
CA LYS A 281 9.35 -4.73 4.29
C LYS A 281 8.04 -5.21 4.88
N GLY A 282 7.81 -6.52 4.83
CA GLY A 282 6.48 -7.05 5.07
C GLY A 282 6.00 -6.52 6.41
N ASP A 283 4.75 -6.11 6.48
CA ASP A 283 4.12 -5.61 7.70
C ASP A 283 3.60 -6.82 8.47
N PRO A 284 4.36 -7.35 9.46
CA PRO A 284 3.99 -8.58 10.14
C PRO A 284 2.70 -8.40 10.94
N GLU A 285 2.45 -7.22 11.50
CA GLU A 285 1.22 -6.92 12.24
C GLU A 285 0.03 -6.95 11.30
N ARG A 286 0.15 -6.33 10.11
CA ARG A 286 -0.92 -6.38 9.11
C ARG A 286 -1.18 -7.78 8.56
N VAL A 287 -0.15 -8.61 8.43
CA VAL A 287 -0.30 -10.01 8.05
C VAL A 287 -1.12 -10.77 9.11
N GLU A 288 -0.79 -10.59 10.39
CA GLU A 288 -1.54 -11.21 11.50
C GLU A 288 -3.00 -10.74 11.55
N GLU A 289 -3.26 -9.44 11.34
CA GLU A 289 -4.63 -8.90 11.26
C GLU A 289 -5.44 -9.52 10.12
N LEU A 290 -4.85 -9.65 8.92
CA LEU A 290 -5.53 -10.20 7.75
C LEU A 290 -5.77 -11.71 7.89
N LEU A 291 -4.85 -12.44 8.52
CA LEU A 291 -5.07 -13.84 8.87
C LEU A 291 -6.18 -13.98 9.92
N ALA A 292 -6.25 -13.08 10.91
CA ALA A 292 -7.36 -13.04 11.87
C ALA A 292 -8.70 -12.70 11.19
N GLU A 293 -8.71 -11.79 10.20
CA GLU A 293 -9.91 -11.51 9.39
C GLU A 293 -10.37 -12.75 8.61
N LEU A 294 -9.43 -13.47 8.00
CA LEU A 294 -9.69 -14.75 7.33
C LEU A 294 -10.27 -15.77 8.32
N ASP A 295 -9.72 -15.87 9.53
CA ASP A 295 -10.19 -16.80 10.58
C ASP A 295 -11.61 -16.51 11.04
N GLN A 296 -11.99 -15.24 11.08
CA GLN A 296 -13.35 -14.80 11.42
C GLN A 296 -14.39 -15.16 10.36
N MET A 297 -13.99 -15.46 9.12
CA MET A 297 -14.91 -15.95 8.09
C MET A 297 -15.54 -17.28 8.53
N VAL A 298 -16.86 -17.42 8.31
CA VAL A 298 -17.59 -18.63 8.70
C VAL A 298 -17.16 -19.80 7.81
N GLY A 299 -16.81 -20.93 8.44
CA GLY A 299 -16.41 -22.15 7.75
C GLY A 299 -15.10 -22.01 6.99
N LEU A 300 -15.01 -22.66 5.82
CA LEU A 300 -13.87 -22.58 4.88
C LEU A 300 -12.53 -23.12 5.41
N GLU A 301 -12.54 -24.12 6.30
CA GLU A 301 -11.30 -24.58 6.95
C GLU A 301 -10.22 -25.01 5.95
N SER A 302 -10.59 -25.78 4.92
CA SER A 302 -9.66 -26.17 3.84
C SER A 302 -9.08 -24.99 3.07
N VAL A 303 -9.87 -23.95 2.82
CA VAL A 303 -9.42 -22.72 2.16
C VAL A 303 -8.48 -21.94 3.08
N LYS A 304 -8.80 -21.84 4.37
CA LYS A 304 -7.96 -21.15 5.37
C LYS A 304 -6.61 -21.83 5.45
N ASP A 305 -6.59 -23.15 5.54
CA ASP A 305 -5.35 -23.95 5.60
C ASP A 305 -4.52 -23.80 4.32
N GLU A 306 -5.15 -23.83 3.15
CA GLU A 306 -4.44 -23.66 1.88
C GLU A 306 -3.86 -22.25 1.75
N VAL A 307 -4.61 -21.20 2.11
CA VAL A 307 -4.10 -19.84 2.12
C VAL A 307 -2.93 -19.71 3.10
N ARG A 308 -3.03 -20.22 4.32
CA ARG A 308 -1.91 -20.22 5.30
C ARG A 308 -0.68 -20.94 4.75
N SER A 309 -0.86 -22.12 4.17
CA SER A 309 0.22 -22.88 3.52
C SER A 309 0.94 -22.07 2.44
N ILE A 310 0.18 -21.33 1.62
CA ILE A 310 0.74 -20.43 0.61
C ILE A 310 1.53 -19.29 1.27
N ILE A 311 0.99 -18.67 2.32
CA ILE A 311 1.66 -17.59 3.06
C ILE A 311 2.95 -18.08 3.72
N ASP A 312 2.91 -19.23 4.39
CA ASP A 312 4.07 -19.87 5.03
C ASP A 312 5.18 -20.15 4.00
N GLU A 313 4.80 -20.67 2.82
CA GLU A 313 5.75 -20.91 1.73
C GLU A 313 6.40 -19.60 1.25
N ILE A 314 5.61 -18.53 1.10
CA ILE A 314 6.12 -17.21 0.71
C ILE A 314 7.12 -16.68 1.75
N GLN A 315 6.79 -16.74 3.04
CA GLN A 315 7.66 -16.28 4.12
C GLN A 315 8.96 -17.10 4.21
N VAL A 316 8.87 -18.43 4.13
CA VAL A 316 10.05 -19.31 4.14
C VAL A 316 10.93 -19.03 2.92
N ASN A 317 10.33 -18.83 1.75
CA ASN A 317 11.08 -18.49 0.54
C ASN A 317 11.77 -17.13 0.67
N GLU A 318 11.16 -16.17 1.36
CA GLU A 318 11.77 -14.88 1.66
C GLU A 318 12.95 -15.00 2.66
N TRP A 319 12.83 -15.81 3.71
CA TRP A 319 13.97 -16.11 4.60
C TRP A 319 15.10 -16.84 3.87
N ARG A 320 14.78 -17.76 2.96
CA ARG A 320 15.77 -18.43 2.12
C ARG A 320 16.48 -17.41 1.20
N ARG A 321 15.72 -16.51 0.59
CA ARG A 321 16.24 -15.44 -0.28
C ARG A 321 17.16 -14.50 0.49
N SER A 322 16.75 -14.05 1.67
CA SER A 322 17.59 -13.18 2.54
C SER A 322 18.83 -13.91 3.08
N ALA A 323 18.78 -15.23 3.24
CA ALA A 323 19.95 -16.06 3.56
C ALA A 323 20.84 -16.40 2.35
N GLY A 324 20.54 -15.89 1.15
CA GLY A 324 21.29 -16.16 -0.08
C GLY A 324 21.12 -17.58 -0.62
N LEU A 325 20.10 -18.31 -0.18
CA LEU A 325 19.78 -19.65 -0.66
C LEU A 325 18.92 -19.57 -1.92
N ALA A 326 19.13 -20.52 -2.83
CA ALA A 326 18.28 -20.65 -4.01
C ALA A 326 16.84 -20.99 -3.59
N VAL A 327 15.91 -20.25 -4.18
CA VAL A 327 14.47 -20.46 -4.16
C VAL A 327 14.00 -20.59 -5.61
N GLY A 328 13.09 -21.53 -5.86
CA GLY A 328 12.45 -21.63 -7.18
C GLY A 328 11.56 -20.42 -7.47
N GLY A 329 11.17 -20.24 -8.73
CA GLY A 329 10.14 -19.25 -9.06
C GLY A 329 8.81 -19.67 -8.45
N SER A 330 8.20 -18.81 -7.63
CA SER A 330 6.86 -19.01 -7.07
C SER A 330 5.84 -18.26 -7.92
N SER A 331 4.87 -18.97 -8.49
CA SER A 331 3.69 -18.34 -9.09
C SER A 331 2.72 -17.94 -7.99
N HIS A 332 2.27 -16.69 -8.00
CA HIS A 332 1.26 -16.18 -7.06
C HIS A 332 -0.17 -16.26 -7.64
N HIS A 333 -0.32 -16.86 -8.83
CA HIS A 333 -1.61 -17.03 -9.49
C HIS A 333 -2.36 -18.25 -8.92
N LEU A 334 -3.65 -18.08 -8.66
CA LEU A 334 -4.49 -19.11 -8.03
C LEU A 334 -5.74 -19.42 -8.85
N VAL A 335 -6.23 -20.66 -8.73
CA VAL A 335 -7.56 -21.03 -9.21
C VAL A 335 -8.49 -21.18 -8.02
N PHE A 336 -9.62 -20.48 -8.03
CA PHE A 336 -10.67 -20.62 -7.02
C PHE A 336 -11.84 -21.41 -7.62
N ALA A 337 -11.96 -22.66 -7.20
CA ALA A 337 -12.95 -23.61 -7.72
C ALA A 337 -14.05 -23.85 -6.69
N GLY A 338 -15.31 -23.57 -7.02
CA GLY A 338 -16.42 -23.94 -6.14
C GLY A 338 -17.74 -23.25 -6.49
N ALA A 339 -18.79 -23.64 -5.77
CA ALA A 339 -20.16 -23.16 -5.95
C ALA A 339 -20.30 -21.64 -5.73
N PRO A 340 -21.35 -20.99 -6.24
CA PRO A 340 -21.54 -19.55 -6.06
C PRO A 340 -21.83 -19.22 -4.58
N GLY A 341 -21.36 -18.07 -4.12
CA GLY A 341 -21.64 -17.60 -2.75
C GLY A 341 -20.84 -18.29 -1.64
N THR A 342 -19.75 -18.97 -1.96
CA THR A 342 -18.81 -19.60 -1.00
C THR A 342 -17.69 -18.66 -0.50
N GLY A 343 -17.72 -17.37 -0.87
CA GLY A 343 -16.73 -16.38 -0.39
C GLY A 343 -15.49 -16.18 -1.26
N LYS A 344 -15.40 -16.77 -2.45
CA LYS A 344 -14.26 -16.63 -3.40
C LYS A 344 -13.75 -15.19 -3.57
N THR A 345 -14.61 -14.24 -3.89
CA THR A 345 -14.21 -12.84 -4.11
C THR A 345 -13.70 -12.17 -2.82
N THR A 346 -14.29 -12.51 -1.67
CA THR A 346 -13.85 -12.01 -0.36
C THR A 346 -12.47 -12.54 -0.01
N VAL A 347 -12.25 -13.85 -0.13
CA VAL A 347 -10.93 -14.47 0.09
C VAL A 347 -9.90 -13.94 -0.90
N GLY A 348 -10.29 -13.69 -2.16
CA GLY A 348 -9.39 -13.13 -3.17
C GLY A 348 -8.92 -11.71 -2.81
N ARG A 349 -9.78 -10.92 -2.16
CA ARG A 349 -9.43 -9.60 -1.63
C ARG A 349 -8.41 -9.71 -0.49
N ILE A 350 -8.68 -10.57 0.49
CA ILE A 350 -7.79 -10.80 1.64
C ILE A 350 -6.44 -11.33 1.13
N TYR A 351 -6.43 -12.28 0.19
CA TYR A 351 -5.21 -12.80 -0.42
C TYR A 351 -4.39 -11.70 -1.11
N GLY A 352 -5.01 -10.82 -1.90
CA GLY A 352 -4.31 -9.68 -2.50
C GLY A 352 -3.70 -8.73 -1.47
N GLN A 353 -4.42 -8.49 -0.37
CA GLN A 353 -3.92 -7.68 0.75
C GLN A 353 -2.79 -8.39 1.50
N LEU A 354 -2.84 -9.71 1.66
CA LEU A 354 -1.77 -10.51 2.27
C LEU A 354 -0.51 -10.47 1.42
N LEU A 355 -0.62 -10.62 0.08
CA LEU A 355 0.51 -10.46 -0.82
C LEU A 355 1.13 -9.06 -0.71
N ALA A 356 0.31 -8.03 -0.54
CA ALA A 356 0.80 -6.68 -0.33
C ALA A 356 1.50 -6.51 1.02
N ALA A 357 0.88 -7.01 2.09
CA ALA A 357 1.44 -6.96 3.45
C ALA A 357 2.73 -7.77 3.57
N LEU A 358 2.92 -8.84 2.78
CA LEU A 358 4.16 -9.60 2.70
C LEU A 358 5.21 -8.97 1.77
N GLY A 359 4.86 -7.87 1.11
CA GLY A 359 5.69 -7.21 0.10
C GLY A 359 5.83 -7.99 -1.22
N VAL A 360 5.08 -9.06 -1.42
CA VAL A 360 5.07 -9.73 -2.74
C VAL A 360 4.54 -8.78 -3.82
N LEU A 361 3.57 -7.94 -3.47
CA LEU A 361 2.99 -6.94 -4.37
C LEU A 361 2.99 -5.53 -3.74
N PRO A 362 3.03 -4.44 -4.55
CA PRO A 362 2.99 -3.05 -4.07
C PRO A 362 1.71 -2.60 -3.33
N GLY A 363 0.59 -3.34 -3.37
CA GLY A 363 -0.66 -2.95 -2.71
C GLY A 363 -1.70 -2.27 -3.59
N GLY A 364 -1.88 -2.76 -4.82
CA GLY A 364 -2.87 -2.29 -5.80
C GLY A 364 -4.29 -2.87 -5.60
N PRO A 365 -5.25 -2.52 -6.48
CA PRO A 365 -6.64 -2.90 -6.33
C PRO A 365 -6.88 -4.40 -6.64
N LEU A 366 -7.92 -4.97 -6.02
CA LEU A 366 -8.58 -6.17 -6.56
C LEU A 366 -9.52 -5.74 -7.68
N LYS A 367 -9.14 -5.98 -8.94
CA LYS A 367 -9.97 -5.72 -10.11
C LYS A 367 -10.77 -6.98 -10.44
N GLU A 368 -12.08 -6.93 -10.24
CA GLU A 368 -13.00 -8.00 -10.66
C GLU A 368 -13.37 -7.82 -12.14
N VAL A 369 -13.28 -8.90 -12.90
CA VAL A 369 -13.31 -8.88 -14.37
C VAL A 369 -14.06 -10.12 -14.87
N SER A 370 -14.95 -9.91 -15.83
CA SER A 370 -15.68 -10.99 -16.52
C SER A 370 -15.29 -11.07 -18.00
N ARG A 371 -15.79 -12.09 -18.72
CA ARG A 371 -15.63 -12.19 -20.19
C ARG A 371 -16.02 -10.91 -20.93
N ARG A 372 -17.05 -10.19 -20.46
CA ARG A 372 -17.55 -8.97 -21.12
C ARG A 372 -16.55 -7.83 -21.05
N ASP A 373 -15.73 -7.82 -20.01
CA ASP A 373 -14.74 -6.77 -19.75
C ASP A 373 -13.47 -7.00 -20.57
N LEU A 374 -13.16 -8.25 -20.90
CA LEU A 374 -11.94 -8.63 -21.63
C LEU A 374 -12.15 -8.72 -23.13
N VAL A 375 -13.28 -9.29 -23.57
CA VAL A 375 -13.50 -9.61 -24.98
C VAL A 375 -14.07 -8.39 -25.72
N GLY A 376 -13.41 -8.03 -26.83
CA GLY A 376 -13.82 -6.95 -27.72
C GLY A 376 -14.95 -7.37 -28.68
N GLN A 377 -15.60 -6.38 -29.32
CA GLN A 377 -16.62 -6.63 -30.35
C GLN A 377 -16.05 -6.74 -31.78
N TYR A 378 -14.78 -6.37 -31.96
CA TYR A 378 -14.09 -6.27 -33.26
C TYR A 378 -12.70 -6.93 -33.17
N ILE A 379 -12.18 -7.41 -34.31
CA ILE A 379 -10.86 -8.07 -34.41
C ILE A 379 -9.75 -7.12 -33.94
N GLY A 380 -8.84 -7.61 -33.11
CA GLY A 380 -7.69 -6.87 -32.56
C GLY A 380 -8.00 -6.03 -31.32
N HIS A 381 -9.28 -5.79 -30.98
CA HIS A 381 -9.64 -5.02 -29.79
C HIS A 381 -9.56 -5.84 -28.49
N THR A 382 -9.62 -7.17 -28.56
CA THR A 382 -9.62 -8.02 -27.35
C THR A 382 -8.27 -7.98 -26.63
N ALA A 383 -7.18 -8.04 -27.40
CA ALA A 383 -5.82 -7.89 -26.89
C ALA A 383 -5.63 -6.56 -26.13
N GLU A 384 -6.00 -5.44 -26.76
CA GLU A 384 -5.88 -4.09 -26.16
C GLU A 384 -6.75 -3.94 -24.92
N LYS A 385 -8.00 -4.43 -24.97
CA LYS A 385 -8.94 -4.34 -23.86
C LYS A 385 -8.50 -5.18 -22.67
N THR A 386 -7.99 -6.39 -22.93
CA THR A 386 -7.42 -7.26 -21.89
C THR A 386 -6.19 -6.61 -21.25
N ALA A 387 -5.28 -6.05 -22.06
CA ALA A 387 -4.10 -5.35 -21.55
C ALA A 387 -4.48 -4.14 -20.67
N ALA A 388 -5.44 -3.32 -21.10
CA ALA A 388 -5.89 -2.16 -20.33
C ALA A 388 -6.47 -2.56 -18.96
N VAL A 389 -7.24 -3.64 -18.88
CA VAL A 389 -7.76 -4.16 -17.60
C VAL A 389 -6.63 -4.61 -16.68
N PHE A 390 -5.58 -5.22 -17.23
CA PHE A 390 -4.40 -5.63 -16.46
C PHE A 390 -3.53 -4.43 -16.05
N ASP A 391 -3.45 -3.38 -16.87
CA ASP A 391 -2.78 -2.12 -16.53
C ASP A 391 -3.43 -1.45 -15.31
N GLU A 392 -4.76 -1.44 -15.25
CA GLU A 392 -5.50 -0.91 -14.10
C GLU A 392 -5.31 -1.72 -12.81
N ALA A 393 -4.87 -2.98 -12.92
CA ALA A 393 -4.70 -3.90 -11.80
C ALA A 393 -3.23 -4.09 -11.36
N VAL A 394 -2.29 -3.34 -11.97
CA VAL A 394 -0.88 -3.38 -11.59
C VAL A 394 -0.72 -3.06 -10.09
N GLY A 395 0.15 -3.82 -9.44
CA GLY A 395 0.40 -3.79 -8.01
C GLY A 395 -0.59 -4.61 -7.19
N GLY A 396 -1.67 -5.12 -7.78
CA GLY A 396 -2.77 -5.78 -7.10
C GLY A 396 -3.15 -7.13 -7.72
N VAL A 397 -4.45 -7.41 -7.77
CA VAL A 397 -4.97 -8.72 -8.18
C VAL A 397 -6.02 -8.56 -9.27
N VAL A 398 -5.86 -9.28 -10.38
CA VAL A 398 -6.91 -9.49 -11.38
C VAL A 398 -7.75 -10.70 -10.98
N PHE A 399 -9.01 -10.49 -10.66
CA PHE A 399 -9.97 -11.55 -10.34
C PHE A 399 -10.87 -11.83 -11.54
N LEU A 400 -10.62 -12.94 -12.23
CA LEU A 400 -11.37 -13.39 -13.39
C LEU A 400 -12.59 -14.20 -12.92
N ASP A 401 -13.76 -13.56 -12.83
CA ASP A 401 -15.00 -14.24 -12.46
C ASP A 401 -15.57 -15.02 -13.65
N GLU A 402 -16.03 -16.25 -13.37
CA GLU A 402 -16.45 -17.24 -14.36
C GLU A 402 -15.46 -17.39 -15.54
N ALA A 403 -14.17 -17.54 -15.23
CA ALA A 403 -13.07 -17.53 -16.20
C ALA A 403 -13.25 -18.56 -17.35
N TYR A 404 -13.86 -19.72 -17.05
CA TYR A 404 -14.20 -20.75 -18.04
C TYR A 404 -15.10 -20.25 -19.19
N THR A 405 -15.80 -19.13 -19.00
CA THR A 405 -16.59 -18.54 -20.08
C THR A 405 -15.71 -18.05 -21.22
N LEU A 406 -14.42 -17.75 -20.99
CA LEU A 406 -13.45 -17.36 -22.02
C LEU A 406 -13.15 -18.50 -23.01
N SER A 407 -13.05 -19.74 -22.52
CA SER A 407 -12.78 -20.93 -23.34
C SER A 407 -14.02 -21.53 -23.99
N ARG A 408 -15.23 -21.21 -23.50
CA ARG A 408 -16.48 -21.70 -24.09
C ARG A 408 -16.75 -21.07 -25.46
N GLN A 409 -17.13 -21.91 -26.42
CA GLN A 409 -17.58 -21.47 -27.75
C GLN A 409 -18.93 -20.76 -27.61
N ALA A 410 -18.97 -19.46 -27.87
CA ALA A 410 -20.24 -18.80 -28.16
C ALA A 410 -20.69 -19.31 -29.53
N GLY A 411 -21.81 -20.05 -29.57
CA GLY A 411 -22.27 -20.77 -30.76
C GLY A 411 -22.25 -19.92 -32.03
N GLY A 412 -21.53 -20.42 -33.06
CA GLY A 412 -21.51 -19.87 -34.42
C GLY A 412 -20.34 -18.91 -34.71
N GLY A 413 -19.18 -19.45 -35.13
CA GLY A 413 -18.17 -18.74 -35.93
C GLY A 413 -17.28 -17.70 -35.24
N GLY A 414 -17.43 -17.43 -33.94
CA GLY A 414 -16.71 -16.38 -33.20
C GLY A 414 -15.61 -16.88 -32.24
N ASN A 415 -14.90 -17.96 -32.59
CA ASN A 415 -13.94 -18.63 -31.69
C ASN A 415 -12.65 -17.82 -31.40
N ASP A 416 -12.33 -16.80 -32.19
CA ASP A 416 -11.00 -16.20 -32.11
C ASP A 416 -10.85 -15.23 -30.93
N PHE A 417 -11.90 -14.53 -30.54
CA PHE A 417 -11.76 -13.45 -29.53
C PHE A 417 -11.60 -13.96 -28.10
N GLY A 418 -12.27 -15.05 -27.72
CA GLY A 418 -12.12 -15.64 -26.39
C GLY A 418 -10.72 -16.24 -26.19
N GLN A 419 -10.22 -16.90 -27.23
CA GLN A 419 -8.88 -17.47 -27.21
C GLN A 419 -7.80 -16.38 -27.24
N GLU A 420 -8.00 -15.32 -28.02
CA GLU A 420 -7.13 -14.13 -28.03
C GLU A 420 -7.02 -13.50 -26.62
N ALA A 421 -8.11 -13.44 -25.86
CA ALA A 421 -8.07 -13.00 -24.47
C ALA A 421 -7.25 -13.95 -23.58
N ILE A 422 -7.41 -15.27 -23.73
CA ILE A 422 -6.64 -16.27 -22.98
C ILE A 422 -5.15 -16.14 -23.29
N ASP A 423 -4.78 -16.05 -24.57
CA ASP A 423 -3.38 -15.93 -24.99
C ASP A 423 -2.76 -14.64 -24.44
N MET A 424 -3.52 -13.53 -24.43
CA MET A 424 -3.08 -12.29 -23.83
C MET A 424 -2.94 -12.39 -22.30
N ILE A 425 -3.89 -13.04 -21.60
CA ILE A 425 -3.79 -13.29 -20.16
C ILE A 425 -2.52 -14.09 -19.85
N VAL A 426 -2.27 -15.19 -20.57
CA VAL A 426 -1.08 -16.04 -20.38
C VAL A 426 0.21 -15.24 -20.60
N LYS A 427 0.23 -14.38 -21.62
CA LYS A 427 1.35 -13.47 -21.87
C LYS A 427 1.54 -12.48 -20.72
N LEU A 428 0.48 -11.80 -20.29
CA LEU A 428 0.55 -10.80 -19.21
C LEU A 428 0.91 -11.43 -17.86
N MET A 429 0.47 -12.65 -17.58
CA MET A 429 0.88 -13.42 -16.41
C MET A 429 2.39 -13.71 -16.40
N GLU A 430 3.03 -13.87 -17.58
CA GLU A 430 4.49 -14.03 -17.67
C GLU A 430 5.21 -12.69 -17.54
N ASP A 431 4.78 -11.72 -18.35
CA ASP A 431 5.44 -10.41 -18.45
C ASP A 431 5.31 -9.59 -17.15
N ARG A 432 4.29 -9.88 -16.32
CA ARG A 432 3.94 -9.14 -15.10
C ARG A 432 3.85 -10.01 -13.85
N ARG A 433 4.49 -11.17 -13.84
CA ARG A 433 4.41 -12.14 -12.71
C ARG A 433 4.78 -11.54 -11.35
N ASP A 434 5.66 -10.53 -11.34
CA ASP A 434 6.17 -9.85 -10.14
C ASP A 434 5.42 -8.53 -9.85
N ALA A 435 4.46 -8.16 -10.71
CA ALA A 435 3.73 -6.89 -10.64
C ALA A 435 2.23 -7.07 -10.38
N LEU A 436 1.66 -8.26 -10.59
CA LEU A 436 0.26 -8.56 -10.25
C LEU A 436 0.07 -10.05 -10.01
N ALA A 437 -0.94 -10.40 -9.21
CA ALA A 437 -1.46 -11.76 -9.16
C ALA A 437 -2.75 -11.89 -9.98
N VAL A 438 -3.06 -13.12 -10.39
CA VAL A 438 -4.27 -13.44 -11.15
C VAL A 438 -4.99 -14.55 -10.42
N ILE A 439 -6.27 -14.34 -10.14
CA ILE A 439 -7.15 -15.35 -9.56
C ILE A 439 -8.20 -15.71 -10.61
N ALA A 440 -8.20 -16.95 -11.09
CA ALA A 440 -9.25 -17.45 -11.96
C ALA A 440 -10.31 -18.16 -11.14
N ALA A 441 -11.56 -17.69 -11.18
CA ALA A 441 -12.66 -18.21 -10.38
C ALA A 441 -13.76 -18.85 -11.23
N GLY A 442 -14.35 -19.92 -10.72
CA GLY A 442 -15.47 -20.59 -11.38
C GLY A 442 -15.93 -21.86 -10.68
N TYR A 443 -16.83 -22.59 -11.33
CA TYR A 443 -17.28 -23.91 -10.88
C TYR A 443 -16.19 -24.96 -11.08
N THR A 444 -16.11 -25.93 -10.17
CA THR A 444 -15.00 -26.88 -10.10
C THR A 444 -14.81 -27.66 -11.41
N ALA A 445 -15.87 -28.23 -11.99
CA ALA A 445 -15.77 -29.01 -13.22
C ALA A 445 -15.36 -28.16 -14.44
N GLU A 446 -15.85 -26.93 -14.49
CA GLU A 446 -15.57 -25.96 -15.55
C GLU A 446 -14.14 -25.42 -15.49
N MET A 447 -13.59 -25.23 -14.30
CA MET A 447 -12.22 -24.75 -14.14
C MET A 447 -11.20 -25.78 -14.63
N VAL A 448 -11.48 -27.08 -14.48
CA VAL A 448 -10.66 -28.14 -15.09
C VAL A 448 -10.63 -27.98 -16.62
N GLN A 449 -11.80 -27.81 -17.25
CA GLN A 449 -11.90 -27.60 -18.70
C GLN A 449 -11.22 -26.30 -19.16
N PHE A 450 -11.26 -25.25 -18.34
CA PHE A 450 -10.58 -23.98 -18.62
C PHE A 450 -9.06 -24.13 -18.63
N LEU A 451 -8.48 -24.83 -17.65
CA LEU A 451 -7.03 -25.09 -17.61
C LEU A 451 -6.58 -25.98 -18.77
N ASP A 452 -7.40 -26.95 -19.17
CA ASP A 452 -7.13 -27.82 -20.32
C ASP A 452 -7.24 -27.10 -21.67
N ALA A 453 -7.88 -25.93 -21.73
CA ALA A 453 -8.07 -25.17 -22.97
C ALA A 453 -6.77 -24.54 -23.50
N ASN A 454 -5.78 -24.30 -22.63
CA ASN A 454 -4.49 -23.75 -23.04
C ASN A 454 -3.38 -24.26 -22.11
N PRO A 455 -2.35 -24.97 -22.62
CA PRO A 455 -1.22 -25.45 -21.82
C PRO A 455 -0.51 -24.35 -21.01
N GLY A 456 -0.51 -23.12 -21.52
CA GLY A 456 0.03 -21.95 -20.82
C GLY A 456 -0.70 -21.64 -19.52
N LEU A 457 -2.02 -21.82 -19.46
CA LEU A 457 -2.80 -21.65 -18.23
C LEU A 457 -2.42 -22.70 -17.18
N ALA A 458 -2.43 -23.98 -17.55
CA ALA A 458 -2.05 -25.07 -16.64
C ALA A 458 -0.62 -24.91 -16.08
N SER A 459 0.31 -24.35 -16.86
CA SER A 459 1.67 -24.09 -16.39
C SER A 459 1.80 -22.94 -15.39
N ARG A 460 0.90 -21.95 -15.43
CA ARG A 460 0.98 -20.73 -14.61
C ARG A 460 0.08 -20.80 -13.37
N PHE A 461 -1.04 -21.51 -13.48
CA PHE A 461 -1.95 -21.80 -12.37
C PHE A 461 -1.58 -23.13 -11.72
N VAL A 462 -0.57 -23.09 -10.84
CA VAL A 462 -0.04 -24.30 -10.17
C VAL A 462 -0.92 -24.74 -9.01
N LYS A 463 -1.63 -23.80 -8.36
CA LYS A 463 -2.41 -24.05 -7.14
C LYS A 463 -3.90 -23.81 -7.37
N THR A 464 -4.70 -24.74 -6.86
CA THR A 464 -6.16 -24.67 -6.88
C THR A 464 -6.68 -24.71 -5.46
N VAL A 465 -7.50 -23.72 -5.11
CA VAL A 465 -8.18 -23.62 -3.82
C VAL A 465 -9.64 -24.01 -4.03
N GLU A 466 -10.06 -25.09 -3.38
CA GLU A 466 -11.42 -25.61 -3.49
C GLU A 466 -12.33 -25.01 -2.41
N PHE A 467 -13.43 -24.41 -2.85
CA PHE A 467 -14.45 -23.80 -2.00
C PHE A 467 -15.67 -24.72 -1.92
N GLU A 468 -15.78 -25.44 -0.81
CA GLU A 468 -16.90 -26.33 -0.53
C GLU A 468 -18.20 -25.58 -0.20
N ASN A 469 -19.32 -26.28 -0.30
CA ASN A 469 -20.61 -25.76 0.15
C ASN A 469 -20.64 -25.67 1.67
N TYR A 470 -21.22 -24.59 2.20
CA TYR A 470 -21.42 -24.44 3.64
C TYR A 470 -22.38 -25.50 4.19
N GLY A 471 -22.05 -26.00 5.38
CA GLY A 471 -22.91 -26.86 6.16
C GLY A 471 -24.15 -26.11 6.71
N PRO A 472 -25.16 -26.84 7.21
CA PRO A 472 -26.35 -26.23 7.80
C PRO A 472 -26.04 -25.26 8.96
N ASP A 473 -25.11 -25.62 9.84
CA ASP A 473 -24.71 -24.79 10.98
C ASP A 473 -24.01 -23.50 10.51
N GLU A 474 -23.15 -23.61 9.50
CA GLU A 474 -22.44 -22.48 8.90
C GLU A 474 -23.40 -21.52 8.20
N LEU A 475 -24.36 -22.03 7.41
CA LEU A 475 -25.40 -21.21 6.79
C LEU A 475 -26.30 -20.51 7.82
N THR A 476 -26.60 -21.20 8.92
CA THR A 476 -27.35 -20.63 10.05
C THR A 476 -26.55 -19.49 10.69
N LEU A 477 -25.25 -19.68 10.92
CA LEU A 477 -24.39 -18.63 11.45
C LEU A 477 -24.26 -17.44 10.49
N ILE A 478 -24.13 -17.70 9.18
CA ILE A 478 -24.06 -16.67 8.14
C ILE A 478 -25.33 -15.80 8.14
N ILE A 479 -26.52 -16.42 8.13
CA ILE A 479 -27.77 -15.66 8.14
C ILE A 479 -27.95 -14.91 9.47
N SER A 480 -27.59 -15.51 10.60
CA SER A 480 -27.64 -14.84 11.91
C SER A 480 -26.75 -13.60 11.94
N ARG A 481 -25.53 -13.65 11.39
CA ARG A 481 -24.66 -12.47 11.26
C ARG A 481 -25.25 -11.40 10.34
N MET A 482 -25.91 -11.79 9.22
CA MET A 482 -26.60 -10.83 8.35
C MET A 482 -27.78 -10.16 9.05
N ILE A 483 -28.53 -10.91 9.87
CA ILE A 483 -29.65 -10.40 10.67
C ILE A 483 -29.14 -9.37 11.69
N THR A 484 -28.11 -9.72 12.48
CA THR A 484 -27.52 -8.80 13.47
C THR A 484 -26.91 -7.56 12.81
N GLY A 485 -26.20 -7.72 11.69
CA GLY A 485 -25.64 -6.59 10.94
C GLY A 485 -26.69 -5.68 10.28
N GLY A 486 -27.94 -6.14 10.16
CA GLY A 486 -29.09 -5.35 9.73
C GLY A 486 -29.87 -4.71 10.87
N ASP A 487 -29.32 -4.67 12.09
CA ASP A 487 -29.96 -4.22 13.33
C ASP A 487 -31.20 -5.04 13.74
N TYR A 488 -31.30 -6.30 13.29
CA TYR A 488 -32.35 -7.24 13.68
C TYR A 488 -31.84 -8.23 14.75
N LEU A 489 -32.79 -8.79 15.50
CA LEU A 489 -32.57 -9.80 16.53
C LEU A 489 -33.46 -11.01 16.24
N LEU A 490 -32.92 -12.22 16.38
CA LEU A 490 -33.70 -13.45 16.35
C LEU A 490 -34.38 -13.67 17.70
N ASP A 491 -35.67 -13.98 17.69
CA ASP A 491 -36.35 -14.55 18.85
C ASP A 491 -35.84 -15.98 19.12
N GLY A 492 -35.95 -16.45 20.35
CA GLY A 492 -35.31 -17.69 20.81
C GLY A 492 -35.76 -18.97 20.08
N ASP A 493 -36.92 -18.94 19.42
CA ASP A 493 -37.45 -20.07 18.64
C ASP A 493 -37.09 -20.00 17.14
N ALA A 494 -36.51 -18.89 16.67
CA ALA A 494 -36.28 -18.64 15.25
C ALA A 494 -35.02 -19.33 14.71
N GLU A 495 -33.93 -19.36 15.48
CA GLU A 495 -32.66 -19.96 15.05
C GLU A 495 -32.74 -21.48 14.80
N PRO A 496 -33.37 -22.31 15.66
CA PRO A 496 -33.54 -23.74 15.38
C PRO A 496 -34.33 -24.03 14.10
N LEU A 497 -35.26 -23.15 13.72
CA LEU A 497 -36.04 -23.28 12.48
C LEU A 497 -35.20 -22.99 11.24
N LEU A 498 -34.27 -22.03 11.33
CA LEU A 498 -33.30 -21.75 10.26
C LEU A 498 -32.37 -22.94 10.05
N LEU A 499 -31.85 -23.53 11.14
CA LEU A 499 -31.02 -24.72 11.09
C LEU A 499 -31.77 -25.91 10.48
N GLN A 500 -33.03 -26.13 10.88
CA GLN A 500 -33.87 -27.18 10.30
C GLN A 500 -34.07 -26.95 8.80
N HIS A 501 -34.33 -25.71 8.38
CA HIS A 501 -34.49 -25.37 6.96
C HIS A 501 -33.23 -25.73 6.17
N PHE A 502 -32.06 -25.21 6.57
CA PHE A 502 -30.81 -25.47 5.86
C PHE A 502 -30.42 -26.95 5.89
N SER A 503 -30.80 -27.71 6.92
CA SER A 503 -30.57 -29.17 6.95
C SER A 503 -31.34 -29.93 5.87
N THR A 504 -32.46 -29.39 5.38
CA THR A 504 -33.29 -30.03 4.34
C THR A 504 -32.98 -29.57 2.91
N VAL A 505 -32.23 -28.48 2.75
CA VAL A 505 -31.88 -27.92 1.44
C VAL A 505 -30.80 -28.78 0.77
N GLU A 506 -31.03 -29.17 -0.48
CA GLU A 506 -30.04 -29.90 -1.28
C GLU A 506 -28.91 -28.96 -1.73
N ARG A 507 -27.66 -29.36 -1.46
CA ARG A 507 -26.45 -28.55 -1.71
C ARG A 507 -25.63 -29.15 -2.85
N GLY A 508 -26.16 -29.06 -4.07
CA GLY A 508 -25.47 -29.45 -5.30
C GLY A 508 -24.36 -28.46 -5.72
N ALA A 509 -23.75 -28.70 -6.89
CA ALA A 509 -22.64 -27.90 -7.42
C ALA A 509 -23.00 -26.43 -7.70
N ASP A 510 -24.27 -26.15 -8.06
CA ASP A 510 -24.76 -24.81 -8.39
C ASP A 510 -25.42 -24.09 -7.18
N PHE A 511 -25.29 -24.66 -5.98
CA PHE A 511 -25.97 -24.14 -4.79
C PHE A 511 -25.43 -22.78 -4.36
N GLY A 512 -26.30 -21.78 -4.18
CA GLY A 512 -25.91 -20.37 -3.98
C GLY A 512 -25.32 -20.01 -2.61
N ASN A 513 -25.22 -20.93 -1.65
CA ASN A 513 -24.57 -20.73 -0.35
C ASN A 513 -25.00 -19.44 0.37
N ALA A 514 -24.09 -18.51 0.68
CA ALA A 514 -24.41 -17.24 1.34
C ALA A 514 -25.39 -16.37 0.52
N ARG A 515 -25.49 -16.56 -0.80
CA ARG A 515 -26.53 -15.92 -1.63
C ARG A 515 -27.91 -16.46 -1.29
N GLU A 516 -28.05 -17.75 -0.98
CA GLU A 516 -29.33 -18.33 -0.52
C GLU A 516 -29.68 -17.83 0.89
N ALA A 517 -28.71 -17.78 1.80
CA ALA A 517 -28.90 -17.18 3.12
C ALA A 517 -29.38 -15.71 3.03
N ARG A 518 -28.77 -14.92 2.13
CA ARG A 518 -29.20 -13.53 1.85
C ARG A 518 -30.61 -13.47 1.26
N LYS A 519 -30.95 -14.33 0.30
CA LYS A 519 -32.32 -14.40 -0.26
C LYS A 519 -33.34 -14.72 0.83
N LEU A 520 -33.03 -15.66 1.73
CA LEU A 520 -33.89 -16.00 2.84
C LEU A 520 -34.02 -14.82 3.82
N PHE A 521 -32.93 -14.10 4.12
CA PHE A 521 -33.00 -12.89 4.95
C PHE A 521 -33.91 -11.80 4.34
N GLU A 522 -33.81 -11.55 3.04
CA GLU A 522 -34.71 -10.61 2.36
C GLU A 522 -36.18 -11.07 2.42
N LYS A 523 -36.45 -12.38 2.33
CA LYS A 523 -37.79 -12.93 2.56
C LYS A 523 -38.26 -12.69 4.00
N LEU A 524 -37.40 -12.94 5.00
CA LEU A 524 -37.71 -12.69 6.42
C LEU A 524 -38.09 -11.23 6.67
N ARG A 525 -37.30 -10.28 6.14
CA ARG A 525 -37.59 -8.84 6.24
C ARG A 525 -38.95 -8.49 5.64
N LYS A 526 -39.27 -9.08 4.49
CA LYS A 526 -40.58 -8.87 3.83
C LYS A 526 -41.73 -9.41 4.68
N VAL A 527 -41.60 -10.62 5.23
CA VAL A 527 -42.62 -11.23 6.09
C VAL A 527 -42.81 -10.41 7.37
N GLN A 528 -41.72 -10.03 8.03
CA GLN A 528 -41.77 -9.19 9.23
C GLN A 528 -42.42 -7.84 8.95
N SER A 529 -42.11 -7.20 7.81
CA SER A 529 -42.76 -5.95 7.39
C SER A 529 -44.28 -6.10 7.22
N GLN A 530 -44.72 -7.23 6.67
CA GLN A 530 -46.14 -7.53 6.52
C GLN A 530 -46.81 -7.75 7.88
N ARG A 531 -46.19 -8.51 8.79
CA ARG A 531 -46.64 -8.71 10.17
C ARG A 531 -46.78 -7.38 10.92
N LEU A 532 -45.74 -6.54 10.88
CA LEU A 532 -45.74 -5.24 11.56
C LEU A 532 -46.80 -4.29 11.01
N ARG A 533 -47.03 -4.29 9.68
CA ARG A 533 -48.08 -3.47 9.07
C ARG A 533 -49.50 -3.87 9.52
N GLN A 534 -49.69 -5.14 9.88
CA GLN A 534 -50.97 -5.66 10.35
C GLN A 534 -51.29 -5.33 11.81
N LEU A 535 -50.33 -4.80 12.59
CA LEU A 535 -50.55 -4.42 13.99
C LEU A 535 -51.56 -3.27 14.15
N GLY A 536 -51.81 -2.48 13.11
CA GLY A 536 -52.77 -1.37 13.14
C GLY A 536 -52.31 -0.14 13.94
N GLU A 537 -51.16 -0.22 14.59
CA GLU A 537 -50.50 0.86 15.34
C GLU A 537 -49.02 0.96 14.98
N ARG A 538 -48.33 2.01 15.45
CA ARG A 538 -46.90 2.20 15.18
C ARG A 538 -46.08 1.18 15.99
N PRO A 539 -45.28 0.31 15.35
CA PRO A 539 -44.45 -0.65 16.06
C PRO A 539 -43.42 0.02 16.99
N THR A 540 -43.14 -0.63 18.11
CA THR A 540 -42.06 -0.27 19.04
C THR A 540 -40.68 -0.60 18.45
N LEU A 541 -39.61 -0.03 19.01
CA LEU A 541 -38.24 -0.33 18.60
C LEU A 541 -37.94 -1.84 18.68
N ALA A 542 -38.31 -2.49 19.79
CA ALA A 542 -38.14 -3.92 19.95
C ALA A 542 -38.85 -4.72 18.85
N GLN A 543 -40.10 -4.38 18.50
CA GLN A 543 -40.83 -5.04 17.42
C GLN A 543 -40.21 -4.81 16.05
N LEU A 544 -39.62 -3.64 15.80
CA LEU A 544 -38.92 -3.33 14.55
C LEU A 544 -37.65 -4.18 14.39
N GLN A 545 -36.99 -4.53 15.49
CA GLN A 545 -35.76 -5.32 15.49
C GLN A 545 -36.02 -6.83 15.54
N THR A 546 -37.08 -7.32 16.17
CA THR A 546 -37.28 -8.77 16.38
C THR A 546 -37.89 -9.48 15.16
N ILE A 547 -37.19 -10.52 14.68
CA ILE A 547 -37.69 -11.56 13.76
C ILE A 547 -38.13 -12.77 14.61
N THR A 548 -39.40 -13.17 14.51
CA THR A 548 -39.96 -14.26 15.32
C THR A 548 -39.90 -15.61 14.58
N GLY A 549 -40.06 -16.73 15.30
CA GLY A 549 -40.17 -18.04 14.66
C GLY A 549 -41.33 -18.18 13.67
N ASP A 550 -42.42 -17.42 13.86
CA ASP A 550 -43.52 -17.35 12.89
C ASP A 550 -43.11 -16.68 11.57
N ASP A 551 -42.28 -15.64 11.64
CA ASP A 551 -41.72 -15.01 10.44
C ASP A 551 -40.84 -16.00 9.67
N VAL A 552 -40.06 -16.83 10.39
CA VAL A 552 -39.23 -17.88 9.78
C VAL A 552 -40.06 -18.96 9.11
N ARG A 553 -41.09 -19.48 9.79
CA ARG A 553 -42.01 -20.48 9.21
C ARG A 553 -42.66 -19.96 7.93
N ALA A 554 -43.14 -18.72 7.95
CA ALA A 554 -43.78 -18.11 6.80
C ALA A 554 -42.80 -17.83 5.64
N ALA A 555 -41.56 -17.43 5.92
CA ALA A 555 -40.55 -17.18 4.90
C ALA A 555 -40.02 -18.46 4.23
N VAL A 556 -39.96 -19.57 4.97
CA VAL A 556 -39.53 -20.88 4.45
C VAL A 556 -40.63 -21.58 3.66
N ALA A 557 -41.91 -21.38 4.03
CA ALA A 557 -43.05 -21.98 3.33
C ALA A 557 -43.41 -21.28 2.00
N ALA A 558 -42.86 -20.09 1.74
CA ALA A 558 -43.12 -19.24 0.57
C ALA A 558 -41.98 -19.30 -0.46
#